data_AF-A0A1D5RI63-F1
#
_entry.id   AF-A0A1D5RI63-F1
#
_cell.length_a   1.000
_cell.length_b   1.000
_cell.length_c   1.000
_cell.angle_alpha   90.00
_cell.angle_beta   90.00
_cell.angle_gamma   90.00
#
_symmetry.space_group_name_H-M   'P 1'
#
loop_
_entity.id
_entity.type
_entity.pdbx_description
1 polymer ?
#
loop_
_entity_poly.entity_id
_entity_poly.type
_entity_poly.pdbx_seq_one_letter_code
_entity_poly.pdbx_strand_id
1 'polypeptide(L)'
;MGERKGVNKYYPPDFNPEKHGSLNRYHNSHPLRERARKLSQGILIIRFEMPYNIWCDGCKNHIGMGVRYNAEKKKVGNYYTTPIYRFRMKCHLCVNYIEMQTDPANCDYVIVSGAQRKEERWDMADNEQVLTTEHEKKQKLETDAMFRLEHGEADRSTLKKALPTLSHIQEAQSAWKDDFALNSMLRRRFREKKKAIQEEEERDQALQAKASLTIPLVPETEDDRRLAALLKFHTLDSYEDKQKLKRTEIISRSWFPSTPGSASSSKVRGAPAIALVGCLSLAVELQAGAGGPGLAALVAFVRDKLSFLVTSRPTAVNMARAARDLADAAAREAEREGATEEAVRERVIRCAEDMLEKDLRDNRSIGDLGARHLLERVAPSGGKVTVLTHCNTGALATAGYGTALGVIRSLHSLGRLEHAFCTETRPYNQGARLTAFELVYEQIPATLIADSMVAAAMAHRGVSAVVVGADRVVANGDTANKVGTYQLAIVAKHHGIPFYVAAPSSSCDLRLETGKEIIIEERPAQELTDVNGVRIAAPGIGVWNPAFDVTPHDLITGGIITELGVFAPEELRAALTTTISSRNGTLDGPQM
;
A
#
# COMPACT_ATOMS: atom_id res chain seq x y z
N MET A 1 -0.87 -36.28 26.94
CA MET A 1 -0.13 -35.03 26.65
C MET A 1 1.25 -35.00 27.32
N GLY A 2 2.05 -36.07 27.17
CA GLY A 2 3.43 -36.13 27.68
C GLY A 2 4.48 -36.31 26.57
N GLU A 3 4.08 -36.71 25.36
CA GLU A 3 5.01 -36.91 24.24
C GLU A 3 5.30 -35.66 23.41
N ARG A 4 4.79 -34.47 23.80
CA ARG A 4 4.94 -33.24 23.02
C ARG A 4 5.83 -32.15 23.62
N LYS A 5 6.56 -32.40 24.73
CA LYS A 5 7.39 -31.33 25.36
C LYS A 5 8.78 -31.75 25.87
N GLY A 6 9.35 -32.84 25.38
CA GLY A 6 10.76 -33.17 25.63
C GLY A 6 11.40 -33.81 24.40
N VAL A 7 12.23 -33.06 23.68
CA VAL A 7 13.02 -33.54 22.53
C VAL A 7 14.27 -34.33 22.94
N ASN A 8 14.51 -34.51 24.24
CA ASN A 8 15.59 -35.36 24.73
C ASN A 8 15.16 -36.82 24.73
N LYS A 9 15.40 -37.49 23.60
CA LYS A 9 15.30 -38.95 23.47
C LYS A 9 16.54 -39.59 24.10
N TYR A 10 16.64 -39.58 25.43
CA TYR A 10 17.63 -40.40 26.12
C TYR A 10 17.18 -41.87 26.06
N TYR A 11 17.87 -42.67 25.25
CA TYR A 11 17.77 -44.12 25.28
C TYR A 11 18.90 -44.64 26.17
N PRO A 12 18.60 -45.38 27.26
CA PRO A 12 19.64 -46.03 28.05
C PRO A 12 20.53 -46.89 27.13
N PRO A 13 21.86 -46.95 27.37
CA PRO A 13 22.78 -47.74 26.54
C PRO A 13 22.37 -49.22 26.39
N ASP A 14 21.67 -49.76 27.38
CA ASP A 14 21.20 -51.14 27.42
C ASP A 14 19.86 -51.36 26.68
N PHE A 15 19.23 -50.31 26.16
CA PHE A 15 17.96 -50.40 25.45
C PHE A 15 18.18 -50.84 24.00
N ASN A 16 17.87 -52.11 23.71
CA ASN A 16 17.80 -52.62 22.34
C ASN A 16 16.36 -52.54 21.78
N PRO A 17 16.09 -51.77 20.70
CA PRO A 17 14.77 -51.63 20.10
C PRO A 17 14.14 -52.95 19.63
N GLU A 18 14.94 -53.91 19.14
CA GLU A 18 14.43 -55.18 18.60
C GLU A 18 13.97 -56.14 19.71
N LYS A 19 14.63 -56.12 20.87
CA LYS A 19 14.26 -56.95 22.03
C LYS A 19 13.16 -56.33 22.89
N HIS A 20 13.20 -55.01 23.10
CA HIS A 20 12.31 -54.35 24.06
C HIS A 20 11.11 -53.65 23.41
N GLY A 21 11.14 -53.36 22.10
CA GLY A 21 10.05 -52.75 21.34
C GLY A 21 9.78 -51.28 21.67
N SER A 22 9.46 -50.95 22.93
CA SER A 22 9.23 -49.58 23.39
C SER A 22 9.90 -49.29 24.73
N LEU A 23 10.27 -48.04 24.97
CA LEU A 23 10.88 -47.59 26.23
C LEU A 23 9.98 -47.87 27.45
N ASN A 24 8.66 -47.77 27.26
CA ASN A 24 7.67 -48.09 28.30
C ASN A 24 7.75 -49.56 28.73
N ARG A 25 7.94 -50.49 27.78
CA ARG A 25 8.11 -51.92 28.04
C ARG A 25 9.45 -52.23 28.70
N TYR A 26 10.52 -51.52 28.34
CA TYR A 26 11.82 -51.61 29.02
C TYR A 26 11.74 -51.19 30.50
N HIS A 27 10.99 -50.13 30.80
CA HIS A 27 10.80 -49.65 32.18
C HIS A 27 9.63 -50.31 32.94
N ASN A 28 9.01 -51.37 32.42
CA ASN A 28 7.80 -52.00 32.99
C ASN A 28 6.69 -50.97 33.36
N SER A 29 6.55 -49.92 32.56
CA SER A 29 5.62 -48.82 32.82
C SER A 29 4.52 -48.79 31.77
N HIS A 30 3.28 -48.54 32.18
CA HIS A 30 2.17 -48.39 31.24
C HIS A 30 2.35 -47.08 30.43
N PRO A 31 1.98 -47.02 29.13
CA PRO A 31 2.09 -45.79 28.33
C PRO A 31 1.39 -44.56 28.93
N LEU A 32 0.30 -44.80 29.67
CA LEU A 32 -0.45 -43.76 30.39
C LEU A 32 0.07 -43.51 31.82
N ARG A 33 1.16 -44.18 32.23
CA ARG A 33 1.83 -44.09 33.55
C ARG A 33 0.83 -44.11 34.71
N GLU A 34 0.94 -43.14 35.63
CA GLU A 34 0.10 -43.02 36.83
C GLU A 34 -1.42 -42.98 36.54
N ARG A 35 -1.82 -42.54 35.34
CA ARG A 35 -3.25 -42.47 34.98
C ARG A 35 -3.89 -43.83 34.80
N ALA A 36 -3.09 -44.86 34.51
CA ALA A 36 -3.52 -46.25 34.37
C ALA A 36 -3.35 -47.07 35.65
N ARG A 37 -3.01 -46.45 36.79
CA ARG A 37 -2.80 -47.18 38.06
C ARG A 37 -4.03 -47.99 38.50
N LYS A 38 -5.24 -47.55 38.16
CA LYS A 38 -6.51 -48.24 38.49
C LYS A 38 -7.11 -49.00 37.29
N LEU A 39 -6.32 -49.27 36.24
CA LEU A 39 -6.84 -49.90 35.02
C LEU A 39 -7.37 -51.32 35.27
N SER A 40 -6.81 -52.06 36.23
CA SER A 40 -7.32 -53.37 36.67
C SER A 40 -8.75 -53.31 37.21
N GLN A 41 -9.20 -52.15 37.69
CA GLN A 41 -10.57 -51.90 38.17
C GLN A 41 -11.48 -51.33 37.07
N GLY A 42 -11.01 -51.23 35.82
CA GLY A 42 -11.71 -50.60 34.70
C GLY A 42 -11.81 -49.07 34.82
N ILE A 43 -10.98 -48.44 35.66
CA ILE A 43 -10.99 -47.00 35.92
C ILE A 43 -9.77 -46.36 35.27
N LEU A 44 -10.00 -45.33 34.46
CA LEU A 44 -8.94 -44.53 33.84
C LEU A 44 -8.97 -43.09 34.37
N ILE A 45 -7.84 -42.58 34.84
CA ILE A 45 -7.76 -41.20 35.33
C ILE A 45 -7.50 -40.26 34.15
N ILE A 46 -8.51 -39.46 33.80
CA ILE A 46 -8.44 -38.48 32.70
C ILE A 46 -8.46 -37.04 33.24
N ARG A 47 -8.07 -36.08 32.41
CA ARG A 47 -8.40 -34.68 32.70
C ARG A 47 -9.76 -34.38 32.12
N PHE A 48 -10.70 -34.01 32.98
CA PHE A 48 -12.07 -33.66 32.63
C PHE A 48 -12.25 -32.16 32.84
N GLU A 49 -12.76 -31.46 31.83
CA GLU A 49 -13.08 -30.03 31.92
C GLU A 49 -14.57 -29.89 32.24
N MET A 50 -14.93 -29.02 33.17
CA MET A 50 -16.33 -28.85 33.57
C MET A 50 -17.18 -28.30 32.40
N PRO A 51 -18.26 -28.98 32.00
CA PRO A 51 -19.04 -28.61 30.81
C PRO A 51 -19.92 -27.37 31.01
N TYR A 52 -20.29 -27.07 32.25
CA TYR A 52 -21.12 -25.91 32.61
C TYR A 52 -20.84 -25.50 34.06
N ASN A 53 -21.37 -24.34 34.45
CA ASN A 53 -21.27 -23.82 35.81
C ASN A 53 -22.03 -24.71 36.80
N ILE A 54 -21.38 -25.10 37.90
CA ILE A 54 -21.99 -25.91 38.96
C ILE A 54 -21.70 -25.32 40.35
N TRP A 55 -22.58 -25.62 41.30
CA TRP A 55 -22.40 -25.36 42.73
C TRP A 55 -22.06 -26.67 43.42
N CYS A 56 -20.97 -26.72 44.18
CA CYS A 56 -20.64 -27.93 44.95
C CYS A 56 -21.54 -28.05 46.18
N ASP A 57 -22.16 -29.21 46.41
CA ASP A 57 -23.05 -29.37 47.57
C ASP A 57 -22.34 -29.32 48.92
N GLY A 58 -21.05 -29.67 48.96
CA GLY A 58 -20.28 -29.69 50.21
C GLY A 58 -19.83 -28.30 50.69
N CYS A 59 -19.29 -27.47 49.80
CA CYS A 59 -18.77 -26.14 50.17
C CYS A 59 -19.60 -24.96 49.66
N LYS A 60 -20.65 -25.22 48.87
CA LYS A 60 -21.50 -24.22 48.21
C LYS A 60 -20.75 -23.14 47.41
N ASN A 61 -19.48 -23.40 47.05
CA ASN A 61 -18.71 -22.56 46.16
C ASN A 61 -19.02 -22.88 44.70
N HIS A 62 -18.93 -21.85 43.87
CA HIS A 62 -19.09 -21.92 42.42
C HIS A 62 -17.88 -22.58 41.77
N ILE A 63 -18.14 -23.50 40.84
CA ILE A 63 -17.14 -24.08 39.95
C ILE A 63 -17.51 -23.65 38.54
N GLY A 64 -16.64 -22.84 37.94
CA GLY A 64 -16.81 -22.34 36.57
C GLY A 64 -16.70 -23.43 35.50
N MET A 65 -17.38 -23.20 34.39
CA MET A 65 -17.17 -23.93 33.14
C MET A 65 -15.69 -23.86 32.72
N GLY A 66 -15.13 -24.98 32.26
CA GLY A 66 -13.73 -25.08 31.81
C GLY A 66 -12.70 -25.42 32.90
N VAL A 67 -13.09 -25.46 34.17
CA VAL A 67 -12.17 -25.86 35.26
C VAL A 67 -11.79 -27.35 35.09
N ARG A 68 -10.48 -27.64 35.20
CA ARG A 68 -9.90 -28.96 34.92
C ARG A 68 -9.75 -29.81 36.18
N TYR A 69 -10.33 -31.01 36.17
CA TYR A 69 -10.20 -32.00 37.23
C TYR A 69 -9.49 -33.28 36.77
N ASN A 70 -8.79 -33.94 37.68
CA ASN A 70 -8.41 -35.33 37.49
C ASN A 70 -9.63 -36.19 37.86
N ALA A 71 -10.32 -36.72 36.85
CA ALA A 71 -11.53 -37.49 37.02
C ALA A 71 -11.30 -38.98 36.75
N GLU A 72 -11.89 -39.82 37.59
CA GLU A 72 -11.94 -41.26 37.42
C GLU A 72 -13.05 -41.61 36.42
N LYS A 73 -12.66 -41.99 35.20
CA LYS A 73 -13.57 -42.42 34.13
C LYS A 73 -13.84 -43.92 34.28
N LYS A 74 -15.11 -44.28 34.47
CA LYS A 74 -15.60 -45.67 34.49
C LYS A 74 -16.69 -45.84 33.43
N LYS A 75 -16.67 -46.94 32.67
CA LYS A 75 -17.77 -47.31 31.76
C LYS A 75 -18.88 -47.98 32.57
N VAL A 76 -20.10 -47.45 32.53
CA VAL A 76 -21.23 -47.95 33.33
C VAL A 76 -22.30 -48.64 32.47
N GLY A 77 -22.41 -48.26 31.19
CA GLY A 77 -23.35 -48.89 30.25
C GLY A 77 -23.08 -48.47 28.82
N ASN A 78 -24.01 -48.78 27.92
CA ASN A 78 -24.06 -48.29 26.55
C ASN A 78 -25.46 -47.74 26.26
N TYR A 79 -25.55 -46.64 25.52
CA TYR A 79 -26.75 -46.18 24.83
C TYR A 79 -26.63 -46.60 23.36
N TYR A 80 -27.38 -47.63 22.97
CA TYR A 80 -27.15 -48.37 21.72
C TYR A 80 -25.67 -48.79 21.56
N THR A 81 -24.95 -48.18 20.62
CA THR A 81 -23.52 -48.42 20.37
C THR A 81 -22.59 -47.49 21.16
N THR A 82 -23.11 -46.40 21.74
CA THR A 82 -22.29 -45.35 22.38
C THR A 82 -22.08 -45.66 23.87
N PRO A 83 -20.84 -45.74 24.37
CA PRO A 83 -20.59 -46.03 25.78
C PRO A 83 -20.96 -44.86 26.70
N ILE A 84 -21.70 -45.16 27.77
CA ILE A 84 -22.01 -44.24 28.85
C ILE A 84 -20.88 -44.26 29.87
N TYR A 85 -20.25 -43.11 30.07
CA TYR A 85 -19.17 -42.93 31.03
C TYR A 85 -19.64 -42.17 32.26
N ARG A 86 -19.20 -42.65 33.43
CA ARG A 86 -19.31 -41.96 34.71
C ARG A 86 -17.95 -41.40 35.10
N PHE A 87 -17.95 -40.13 35.48
CA PHE A 87 -16.78 -39.37 35.91
C PHE A 87 -16.94 -39.02 37.38
N ARG A 88 -16.02 -39.53 38.20
CA ARG A 88 -15.95 -39.18 39.63
C ARG A 88 -14.73 -38.31 39.89
N MET A 89 -14.93 -37.16 40.52
CA MET A 89 -13.85 -36.21 40.82
C MET A 89 -14.03 -35.55 42.19
N LYS A 90 -12.93 -35.12 42.81
CA LYS A 90 -12.94 -34.43 44.11
C LYS A 90 -13.02 -32.92 43.91
N CYS A 91 -13.83 -32.23 44.71
CA CYS A 91 -13.82 -30.77 44.75
C CYS A 91 -12.43 -30.24 45.14
N HIS A 92 -12.04 -29.09 44.59
CA HIS A 92 -10.74 -28.46 44.89
C HIS A 92 -10.72 -27.79 46.28
N LEU A 93 -11.88 -27.38 46.81
CA LEU A 93 -12.01 -26.67 48.09
C LEU A 93 -12.47 -27.55 49.24
N CYS A 94 -13.04 -28.73 48.98
CA CYS A 94 -13.57 -29.60 50.03
C CYS A 94 -13.36 -31.09 49.77
N VAL A 95 -13.76 -31.92 50.74
CA VAL A 95 -13.61 -33.38 50.67
C VAL A 95 -14.71 -34.04 49.81
N ASN A 96 -15.70 -33.28 49.36
CA ASN A 96 -16.84 -33.79 48.59
C ASN A 96 -16.45 -34.32 47.21
N TYR A 97 -17.13 -35.39 46.78
CA TYR A 97 -16.98 -35.97 45.45
C TYR A 97 -18.15 -35.56 44.56
N ILE A 98 -17.85 -35.19 43.32
CA ILE A 98 -18.81 -34.85 42.28
C ILE A 98 -18.84 -36.02 41.29
N GLU A 99 -20.02 -36.55 41.02
CA GLU A 99 -20.25 -37.60 40.04
C GLU A 99 -21.11 -37.09 38.89
N MET A 100 -20.59 -37.19 37.67
CA MET A 100 -21.28 -36.80 36.43
C MET A 100 -21.32 -37.98 35.47
N GLN A 101 -22.39 -38.07 34.67
CA GLN A 101 -22.60 -39.12 33.69
C GLN A 101 -22.90 -38.50 32.33
N THR A 102 -22.36 -39.09 31.26
CA THR A 102 -22.74 -38.70 29.88
C THR A 102 -24.16 -39.14 29.58
N ASP A 103 -24.97 -38.26 29.01
CA ASP A 103 -26.27 -38.57 28.43
C ASP A 103 -26.21 -38.40 26.91
N PRO A 104 -25.96 -39.49 26.15
CA PRO A 104 -25.88 -39.43 24.69
C PRO A 104 -27.19 -39.03 24.01
N ALA A 105 -28.36 -39.14 24.66
CA ALA A 105 -29.64 -38.82 24.03
C ALA A 105 -29.82 -37.29 23.86
N ASN A 106 -29.41 -36.50 24.85
CA ASN A 106 -29.54 -35.04 24.85
C ASN A 106 -28.21 -34.32 24.54
N CYS A 107 -27.16 -35.06 24.19
CA CYS A 107 -25.80 -34.54 24.01
C CYS A 107 -25.30 -33.72 25.22
N ASP A 108 -25.68 -34.12 26.43
CA ASP A 108 -25.40 -33.37 27.66
C ASP A 108 -24.70 -34.26 28.72
N TYR A 109 -24.23 -33.64 29.79
CA TYR A 109 -23.78 -34.31 31.00
C TYR A 109 -24.82 -34.14 32.09
N VAL A 110 -25.17 -35.22 32.79
CA VAL A 110 -26.09 -35.20 33.92
C VAL A 110 -25.29 -35.35 35.22
N ILE A 111 -25.54 -34.46 36.19
CA ILE A 111 -24.97 -34.60 37.53
C ILE A 111 -25.75 -35.69 38.26
N VAL A 112 -25.06 -36.74 38.71
CA VAL A 112 -25.65 -37.83 39.49
C VAL A 112 -25.62 -37.48 40.98
N SER A 113 -24.52 -36.91 41.47
CA SER A 113 -24.39 -36.49 42.87
C SER A 113 -23.28 -35.46 43.11
N GLY A 114 -23.39 -34.73 44.21
CA GLY A 114 -22.33 -33.89 44.77
C GLY A 114 -22.21 -32.47 44.20
N ALA A 115 -23.07 -32.11 43.24
CA ALA A 115 -23.19 -30.76 42.73
C ALA A 115 -24.59 -30.47 42.19
N GLN A 116 -24.92 -29.18 42.09
CA GLN A 116 -26.13 -28.69 41.43
C GLN A 116 -25.71 -27.82 40.23
N ARG A 117 -26.40 -27.99 39.09
CA ARG A 117 -26.15 -27.18 37.90
C ARG A 117 -26.63 -25.75 38.17
N LYS A 118 -25.82 -24.74 37.83
CA LYS A 118 -26.27 -23.36 37.79
C LYS A 118 -27.10 -23.18 36.52
N GLU A 119 -28.42 -23.12 36.65
CA GLU A 119 -29.32 -22.83 35.55
C GLU A 119 -29.53 -21.32 35.46
N GLU A 120 -28.81 -20.65 34.54
CA GLU A 120 -29.12 -19.27 34.18
C GLU A 120 -30.17 -19.30 33.07
N ARG A 121 -31.44 -19.46 33.45
CA ARG A 121 -32.54 -19.08 32.55
C ARG A 121 -32.65 -17.57 32.60
N TRP A 122 -32.37 -16.93 31.48
CA TRP A 122 -32.64 -15.51 31.30
C TRP A 122 -34.16 -15.30 31.33
N ASP A 123 -34.68 -14.84 32.46
CA ASP A 123 -36.07 -14.39 32.56
C ASP A 123 -36.12 -12.88 32.35
N MET A 124 -36.81 -12.45 31.29
CA MET A 124 -36.87 -11.04 30.90
C MET A 124 -37.70 -10.20 31.87
N ALA A 125 -38.49 -10.84 32.75
CA ALA A 125 -39.33 -10.16 33.74
C ALA A 125 -38.55 -9.61 34.94
N ASP A 126 -37.41 -10.23 35.30
CA ASP A 126 -36.68 -9.91 36.55
C ASP A 126 -35.77 -8.66 36.44
N ASN A 127 -35.60 -8.10 35.24
CA ASN A 127 -34.62 -7.04 34.97
C ASN A 127 -35.21 -5.62 34.85
N GLU A 128 -36.50 -5.43 35.22
CA GLU A 128 -37.22 -4.15 35.17
C GLU A 128 -37.13 -3.40 33.82
N GLN A 129 -36.76 -4.09 32.74
CA GLN A 129 -36.75 -3.52 31.40
C GLN A 129 -38.19 -3.31 30.93
N VAL A 130 -38.46 -2.14 30.36
CA VAL A 130 -39.74 -1.85 29.72
C VAL A 130 -39.89 -2.79 28.52
N LEU A 131 -40.66 -3.86 28.72
CA LEU A 131 -41.00 -4.81 27.66
C LEU A 131 -41.70 -4.06 26.54
N THR A 132 -41.25 -4.22 25.31
CA THR A 132 -42.05 -3.83 24.14
C THR A 132 -43.36 -4.60 24.22
N THR A 133 -44.49 -3.89 24.24
CA THR A 133 -45.82 -4.51 24.35
C THR A 133 -45.95 -5.64 23.34
N GLU A 134 -46.23 -6.85 23.83
CA GLU A 134 -46.61 -8.02 23.03
C GLU A 134 -47.55 -7.58 21.89
N HIS A 135 -47.36 -8.12 20.68
CA HIS A 135 -48.08 -7.67 19.49
C HIS A 135 -49.61 -7.71 19.68
N GLU A 136 -50.12 -8.66 20.47
CA GLU A 136 -51.53 -8.75 20.85
C GLU A 136 -52.01 -7.57 21.72
N LYS A 137 -51.19 -7.12 22.68
CA LYS A 137 -51.52 -5.96 23.52
C LYS A 137 -51.52 -4.68 22.71
N LYS A 138 -50.59 -4.54 21.76
CA LYS A 138 -50.56 -3.39 20.83
C LYS A 138 -51.79 -3.36 19.92
N GLN A 139 -52.20 -4.51 19.40
CA GLN A 139 -53.46 -4.63 18.64
C GLN A 139 -54.68 -4.25 19.48
N LYS A 140 -54.78 -4.73 20.73
CA LYS A 140 -55.89 -4.38 21.63
C LYS A 140 -55.92 -2.90 22.01
N LEU A 141 -54.76 -2.28 22.19
CA LEU A 141 -54.63 -0.83 22.42
C LEU A 141 -55.11 0.01 21.22
N GLU A 142 -54.99 -0.51 20.00
CA GLU A 142 -55.43 0.15 18.77
C GLU A 142 -56.91 -0.11 18.44
N THR A 143 -57.43 -1.31 18.75
CA THR A 143 -58.79 -1.72 18.37
C THR A 143 -59.85 -1.49 19.45
N ASP A 144 -59.52 -1.61 20.74
CA ASP A 144 -60.48 -1.49 21.84
C ASP A 144 -60.30 -0.17 22.60
N ALA A 145 -61.31 0.70 22.46
CA ALA A 145 -61.34 2.01 23.09
C ALA A 145 -61.40 1.95 24.62
N MET A 146 -62.04 0.93 25.21
CA MET A 146 -62.13 0.77 26.67
C MET A 146 -60.80 0.27 27.24
N PHE A 147 -60.18 -0.71 26.59
CA PHE A 147 -58.87 -1.23 26.99
C PHE A 147 -57.78 -0.15 27.01
N ARG A 148 -57.80 0.74 26.01
CA ARG A 148 -56.89 1.89 25.92
C ARG A 148 -57.11 2.92 27.04
N LEU A 149 -58.37 3.12 27.45
CA LEU A 149 -58.70 4.04 28.54
C LEU A 149 -58.21 3.51 29.89
N GLU A 150 -58.41 2.21 30.15
CA GLU A 150 -57.93 1.53 31.36
C GLU A 150 -56.40 1.47 31.44
N HIS A 151 -55.72 1.16 30.34
CA HIS A 151 -54.25 1.18 30.29
C HIS A 151 -53.70 2.60 30.44
N GLY A 152 -54.37 3.60 29.87
CA GLY A 152 -54.00 5.01 30.04
C GLY A 152 -54.12 5.50 31.48
N GLU A 153 -55.11 5.02 32.25
CA GLU A 153 -55.20 5.30 33.69
C GLU A 153 -54.12 4.58 34.50
N ALA A 154 -53.82 3.31 34.16
CA ALA A 154 -52.74 2.55 34.77
C ALA A 154 -51.37 3.22 34.55
N ASP A 155 -51.10 3.68 33.32
CA ASP A 155 -49.88 4.40 32.96
C ASP A 155 -49.79 5.73 33.72
N ARG A 156 -50.89 6.50 33.79
CA ARG A 156 -50.95 7.73 34.60
C ARG A 156 -50.69 7.47 36.08
N SER A 157 -51.20 6.36 36.63
CA SER A 157 -50.97 5.98 38.02
C SER A 157 -49.51 5.60 38.27
N THR A 158 -48.87 4.91 37.32
CA THR A 158 -47.48 4.50 37.37
C THR A 158 -46.56 5.72 37.27
N LEU A 159 -46.88 6.66 36.39
CA LEU A 159 -46.19 7.93 36.24
C LEU A 159 -46.31 8.76 37.53
N LYS A 160 -47.48 8.79 38.17
CA LYS A 160 -47.67 9.42 39.49
C LYS A 160 -46.80 8.79 40.58
N LYS A 161 -46.64 7.47 40.58
CA LYS A 161 -45.75 6.77 41.54
C LYS A 161 -44.27 7.01 41.25
N ALA A 162 -43.90 7.18 39.98
CA ALA A 162 -42.51 7.40 39.57
C ALA A 162 -42.05 8.86 39.68
N LEU A 163 -42.98 9.83 39.68
CA LEU A 163 -42.68 11.27 39.75
C LEU A 163 -41.72 11.67 40.89
N PRO A 164 -41.89 11.21 42.15
CA PRO A 164 -40.97 11.53 43.23
C PRO A 164 -39.56 10.97 43.00
N THR A 165 -39.46 9.74 42.46
CA THR A 165 -38.18 9.13 42.12
C THR A 165 -37.48 9.89 40.99
N LEU A 166 -38.24 10.32 39.98
CA LEU A 166 -37.72 11.13 38.88
C LEU A 166 -37.22 12.50 39.36
N SER A 167 -37.92 13.17 40.29
CA SER A 167 -37.43 14.41 40.88
C SER A 167 -36.15 14.21 41.68
N HIS A 168 -36.04 13.13 42.46
CA HIS A 168 -34.81 12.80 43.18
C HIS A 168 -33.63 12.49 42.25
N ILE A 169 -33.87 11.78 41.14
CA ILE A 169 -32.85 11.52 40.12
C ILE A 169 -32.41 12.83 39.46
N GLN A 170 -33.35 13.73 39.15
CA GLN A 170 -33.07 15.02 38.53
C GLN A 170 -32.29 15.95 39.47
N GLU A 171 -32.60 15.93 40.77
CA GLU A 171 -31.83 16.62 41.81
C GLU A 171 -30.41 16.04 41.96
N ALA A 172 -30.26 14.71 41.99
CA ALA A 172 -28.96 14.04 42.05
C ALA A 172 -28.12 14.32 40.78
N GLN A 173 -28.74 14.36 39.61
CA GLN A 173 -28.08 14.73 38.35
C GLN A 173 -27.60 16.18 38.36
N SER A 174 -28.35 17.09 39.01
CA SER A 174 -27.93 18.49 39.15
C SER A 174 -26.68 18.64 40.01
N ALA A 175 -26.45 17.75 40.99
CA ALA A 175 -25.25 17.73 41.81
C ALA A 175 -23.99 17.26 41.05
N TRP A 176 -24.15 16.55 39.93
CA TRP A 176 -23.07 16.06 39.07
C TRP A 176 -22.97 16.82 37.74
N LYS A 177 -23.59 18.00 37.62
CA LYS A 177 -23.45 18.85 36.43
C LYS A 177 -22.03 19.42 36.34
N ASP A 178 -21.29 18.98 35.32
CA ASP A 178 -20.04 19.60 34.91
C ASP A 178 -20.32 20.84 34.04
N ASP A 179 -20.49 21.98 34.72
CA ASP A 179 -20.73 23.27 34.07
C ASP A 179 -19.56 23.70 33.16
N PHE A 180 -18.34 23.22 33.40
CA PHE A 180 -17.18 23.55 32.58
C PHE A 180 -17.23 22.80 31.23
N ALA A 181 -17.52 21.51 31.24
CA ALA A 181 -17.67 20.72 30.02
C ALA A 181 -18.84 21.23 29.15
N LEU A 182 -19.97 21.57 29.76
CA LEU A 182 -21.13 22.16 29.08
C LEU A 182 -20.78 23.51 28.44
N ASN A 183 -20.11 24.40 29.17
CA ASN A 183 -19.64 25.68 28.64
C ASN A 183 -18.60 25.52 27.52
N SER A 184 -17.70 24.54 27.63
CA SER A 184 -16.71 24.23 26.60
C SER A 184 -17.37 23.78 25.30
N MET A 185 -18.34 22.86 25.38
CA MET A 185 -19.13 22.42 24.23
C MET A 185 -19.91 23.57 23.59
N LEU A 186 -20.50 24.46 24.40
CA LEU A 186 -21.22 25.64 23.91
C LEU A 186 -20.28 26.61 23.17
N ARG A 187 -19.11 26.91 23.76
CA ARG A 187 -18.07 27.74 23.13
C ARG A 187 -17.53 27.14 21.84
N ARG A 188 -17.45 25.81 21.73
CA ARG A 188 -17.08 25.12 20.50
C ARG A 188 -18.13 25.34 19.40
N ARG A 189 -19.42 25.12 19.71
CA ARG A 189 -20.53 25.39 18.77
C ARG A 189 -20.57 26.84 18.31
N PHE A 190 -20.34 27.80 19.20
CA PHE A 190 -20.26 29.22 18.81
C PHE A 190 -19.07 29.53 17.92
N ARG A 191 -17.90 28.90 18.13
CA ARG A 191 -16.74 29.04 17.24
C ARG A 191 -17.02 28.47 15.86
N GLU A 192 -17.65 27.31 15.78
CA GLU A 192 -18.05 26.68 14.51
C GLU A 192 -19.09 27.54 13.77
N LYS A 193 -20.12 28.03 14.46
CA LYS A 193 -21.11 28.95 13.87
C LYS A 193 -20.49 30.27 13.40
N LYS A 194 -19.60 30.87 14.20
CA LYS A 194 -18.90 32.11 13.83
C LYS A 194 -18.04 31.91 12.59
N LYS A 195 -17.33 30.78 12.49
CA LYS A 195 -16.54 30.42 11.31
C LYS A 195 -17.43 30.27 10.07
N ALA A 196 -18.57 29.60 10.20
CA ALA A 196 -19.51 29.43 9.10
C ALA A 196 -20.09 30.77 8.61
N ILE A 197 -20.46 31.67 9.52
CA ILE A 197 -20.93 33.03 9.17
C ILE A 197 -19.83 33.82 8.46
N GLN A 198 -18.58 33.74 8.94
CA GLN A 198 -17.46 34.45 8.33
C GLN A 198 -17.13 33.90 6.92
N GLU A 199 -17.17 32.58 6.72
CA GLU A 199 -17.00 31.95 5.41
C GLU A 199 -18.13 32.34 4.43
N GLU A 200 -19.36 32.48 4.93
CA GLU A 200 -20.51 32.94 4.13
C GLU A 200 -20.35 34.42 3.73
N GLU A 201 -19.98 35.30 4.67
CA GLU A 201 -19.70 36.71 4.40
C GLU A 201 -18.55 36.90 3.38
N GLU A 202 -17.45 36.14 3.50
CA GLU A 202 -16.33 36.18 2.55
C GLU A 202 -16.75 35.71 1.15
N ARG A 203 -17.57 34.65 1.07
CA ARG A 203 -18.11 34.15 -0.20
C ARG A 203 -19.01 35.18 -0.87
N ASP A 204 -19.86 35.84 -0.09
CA ASP A 204 -20.79 36.85 -0.57
C ASP A 204 -20.06 38.11 -1.04
N GLN A 205 -19.04 38.57 -0.31
CA GLN A 205 -18.15 39.66 -0.73
C GLN A 205 -17.41 39.33 -2.04
N ALA A 206 -16.91 38.11 -2.17
CA ALA A 206 -16.24 37.67 -3.41
C ALA A 206 -17.19 37.65 -4.61
N LEU A 207 -18.46 37.29 -4.40
CA LEU A 207 -19.48 37.29 -5.44
C LEU A 207 -19.91 38.70 -5.83
N GLN A 208 -20.09 39.60 -4.85
CA GLN A 208 -20.34 41.03 -5.08
C GLN A 208 -19.20 41.69 -5.87
N ALA A 209 -17.95 41.40 -5.51
CA ALA A 209 -16.78 41.92 -6.22
C ALA A 209 -16.69 41.43 -7.67
N LYS A 210 -17.00 40.15 -7.93
CA LYS A 210 -17.04 39.59 -9.29
C LYS A 210 -18.17 40.16 -10.13
N ALA A 211 -19.34 40.36 -9.53
CA ALA A 211 -20.52 40.86 -10.23
C ALA A 211 -20.60 42.40 -10.27
N SER A 212 -19.68 43.11 -9.60
CA SER A 212 -19.72 44.56 -9.42
C SER A 212 -21.06 45.06 -8.84
N LEU A 213 -21.63 44.30 -7.90
CA LEU A 213 -22.92 44.58 -7.28
C LEU A 213 -22.74 45.13 -5.86
N THR A 214 -23.42 46.23 -5.53
CA THR A 214 -23.39 46.88 -4.21
C THR A 214 -24.62 46.53 -3.35
N ILE A 215 -25.29 45.42 -3.66
CA ILE A 215 -26.57 45.02 -3.04
C ILE A 215 -26.30 43.92 -2.00
N PRO A 216 -26.89 43.97 -0.79
CA PRO A 216 -26.77 42.91 0.19
C PRO A 216 -27.34 41.59 -0.38
N LEU A 217 -26.53 40.52 -0.35
CA LEU A 217 -26.94 39.20 -0.80
C LEU A 217 -27.79 38.53 0.30
N VAL A 218 -28.85 37.85 -0.12
CA VAL A 218 -29.78 37.12 0.75
C VAL A 218 -29.56 35.62 0.54
N PRO A 219 -29.69 34.79 1.59
CA PRO A 219 -29.58 33.34 1.45
C PRO A 219 -30.52 32.78 0.39
N GLU A 220 -30.01 31.87 -0.43
CA GLU A 220 -30.76 31.19 -1.50
C GLU A 220 -31.98 30.44 -0.95
N THR A 221 -33.14 30.64 -1.56
CA THR A 221 -34.33 29.84 -1.28
C THR A 221 -34.44 28.63 -2.23
N GLU A 222 -35.25 27.63 -1.88
CA GLU A 222 -35.44 26.46 -2.76
C GLU A 222 -36.06 26.82 -4.12
N ASP A 223 -36.90 27.85 -4.16
CA ASP A 223 -37.51 28.30 -5.41
C ASP A 223 -36.51 29.01 -6.32
N ASP A 224 -35.52 29.73 -5.77
CA ASP A 224 -34.40 30.30 -6.53
C ASP A 224 -33.57 29.19 -7.20
N ARG A 225 -33.34 28.07 -6.48
CA ARG A 225 -32.64 26.91 -7.04
C ARG A 225 -33.41 26.27 -8.19
N ARG A 226 -34.74 26.18 -8.08
CA ARG A 226 -35.60 25.65 -9.16
C ARG A 226 -35.58 26.55 -10.39
N LEU A 227 -35.67 27.86 -10.21
CA LEU A 227 -35.59 28.84 -11.29
C LEU A 227 -34.22 28.85 -11.98
N ALA A 228 -33.13 28.81 -11.20
CA ALA A 228 -31.78 28.71 -11.74
C ALA A 228 -31.53 27.37 -12.46
N ALA A 229 -32.14 26.27 -12.00
CA ALA A 229 -32.07 24.98 -12.68
C ALA A 229 -32.79 24.99 -14.03
N LEU A 230 -33.90 25.72 -14.16
CA LEU A 230 -34.61 25.93 -15.43
C LEU A 230 -33.85 26.86 -16.38
N LEU A 231 -33.07 27.81 -15.85
CA LEU A 231 -32.27 28.77 -16.61
C LEU A 231 -30.88 28.27 -17.01
N LYS A 232 -30.43 27.12 -16.50
CA LYS A 232 -29.20 26.47 -16.99
C LYS A 232 -29.41 26.01 -18.42
N PHE A 233 -29.00 26.84 -19.38
CA PHE A 233 -28.66 26.40 -20.73
C PHE A 233 -27.82 25.13 -20.59
N HIS A 234 -28.33 24.00 -21.08
CA HIS A 234 -27.60 22.75 -21.09
C HIS A 234 -26.29 22.98 -21.86
N THR A 235 -25.17 23.01 -21.15
CA THR A 235 -23.86 22.83 -21.79
C THR A 235 -23.84 21.38 -22.27
N LEU A 236 -24.10 21.18 -23.55
CA LEU A 236 -24.02 19.90 -24.26
C LEU A 236 -22.57 19.42 -24.43
N ASP A 237 -21.70 19.64 -23.45
CA ASP A 237 -20.34 19.12 -23.50
C ASP A 237 -20.22 17.99 -22.48
N SER A 238 -20.20 16.76 -22.98
CA SER A 238 -19.87 15.59 -22.16
C SER A 238 -18.45 15.74 -21.60
N TYR A 239 -18.11 14.94 -20.58
CA TYR A 239 -16.74 14.89 -20.04
C TYR A 239 -15.70 14.60 -21.15
N GLU A 240 -16.08 13.82 -22.15
CA GLU A 240 -15.23 13.49 -23.30
C GLU A 240 -15.03 14.69 -24.23
N ASP A 241 -16.04 15.52 -24.43
CA ASP A 241 -15.95 16.72 -25.27
C ASP A 241 -15.05 17.77 -24.60
N LYS A 242 -15.15 17.92 -23.28
CA LYS A 242 -14.21 18.74 -22.50
C LYS A 242 -12.78 18.22 -22.59
N GLN A 243 -12.57 16.91 -22.59
CA GLN A 243 -11.25 16.33 -22.83
C GLN A 243 -10.74 16.58 -24.25
N LYS A 244 -11.61 16.48 -25.27
CA LYS A 244 -11.24 16.77 -26.66
C LYS A 244 -10.87 18.23 -26.84
N LEU A 245 -11.69 19.17 -26.37
CA LEU A 245 -11.41 20.60 -26.40
C LEU A 245 -10.06 20.92 -25.74
N LYS A 246 -9.82 20.35 -24.55
CA LYS A 246 -8.54 20.53 -23.84
C LYS A 246 -7.36 19.92 -24.58
N ARG A 247 -7.54 18.77 -25.28
CA ARG A 247 -6.51 18.20 -26.15
C ARG A 247 -6.23 19.10 -27.35
N THR A 248 -7.25 19.62 -28.01
CA THR A 248 -7.11 20.54 -29.14
C THR A 248 -6.40 21.84 -28.73
N GLU A 249 -6.73 22.38 -27.55
CA GLU A 249 -6.05 23.54 -26.95
C GLU A 249 -4.57 23.26 -26.62
N ILE A 250 -4.25 22.06 -26.14
CA ILE A 250 -2.86 21.64 -25.89
C ILE A 250 -2.08 21.50 -27.20
N ILE A 251 -2.70 20.95 -28.26
CA ILE A 251 -2.07 20.76 -29.57
C ILE A 251 -1.76 22.11 -30.24
N SER A 252 -2.63 23.10 -30.10
CA SER A 252 -2.48 24.41 -30.77
C SER A 252 -1.56 25.40 -30.05
N ARG A 253 -1.17 25.12 -28.81
CA ARG A 253 -0.35 26.02 -27.99
C ARG A 253 1.15 25.78 -28.21
N SER A 254 1.90 26.84 -28.53
CA SER A 254 3.37 26.78 -28.51
C SER A 254 3.88 26.52 -27.08
N TRP A 255 4.84 25.61 -26.97
CA TRP A 255 5.43 25.18 -25.71
C TRP A 255 6.44 26.19 -25.15
N PHE A 256 7.07 26.98 -26.03
CA PHE A 256 8.04 27.98 -25.65
C PHE A 256 7.32 29.28 -25.33
N PRO A 257 7.56 29.90 -24.16
CA PRO A 257 6.88 31.14 -23.81
C PRO A 257 7.37 32.27 -24.72
N SER A 258 6.44 33.10 -25.20
CA SER A 258 6.77 34.36 -25.89
C SER A 258 7.37 35.41 -24.95
N THR A 259 7.35 35.17 -23.64
CA THR A 259 7.93 36.04 -22.60
C THR A 259 8.84 35.23 -21.68
N PRO A 260 10.11 35.62 -21.48
CA PRO A 260 11.02 34.93 -20.57
C PRO A 260 10.60 35.21 -19.12
N GLY A 261 9.99 34.24 -18.42
CA GLY A 261 9.67 34.43 -16.99
C GLY A 261 8.77 33.40 -16.30
N SER A 262 8.03 32.56 -17.02
CA SER A 262 7.20 31.53 -16.35
C SER A 262 7.98 30.23 -16.12
N ALA A 263 8.78 30.18 -15.06
CA ALA A 263 9.54 29.01 -14.66
C ALA A 263 8.64 27.78 -14.32
N SER A 264 8.93 26.67 -15.01
CA SER A 264 8.91 25.27 -14.53
C SER A 264 7.76 24.79 -13.63
N SER A 265 6.51 24.77 -14.12
CA SER A 265 5.52 23.82 -13.57
C SER A 265 5.83 22.41 -14.08
N SER A 266 6.35 21.53 -13.20
CA SER A 266 6.82 20.18 -13.58
C SER A 266 5.66 19.23 -13.90
N LYS A 267 5.07 19.38 -15.10
CA LYS A 267 4.03 18.48 -15.64
C LYS A 267 4.60 17.17 -16.17
N VAL A 268 5.82 17.19 -16.69
CA VAL A 268 6.55 16.02 -17.21
C VAL A 268 7.59 15.56 -16.18
N ARG A 269 7.71 14.24 -15.98
CA ARG A 269 8.61 13.64 -14.99
C ARG A 269 9.39 12.48 -15.62
N GLY A 270 10.56 12.19 -15.07
CA GLY A 270 11.49 11.19 -15.59
C GLY A 270 12.53 11.80 -16.54
N ALA A 271 13.80 11.49 -16.33
CA ALA A 271 14.90 12.07 -17.10
C ALA A 271 14.79 11.78 -18.62
N PRO A 272 14.45 10.55 -19.06
CA PRO A 272 14.24 10.28 -20.49
C PRO A 272 13.03 11.03 -21.07
N ALA A 273 11.89 11.02 -20.37
CA ALA A 273 10.67 11.68 -20.85
C ALA A 273 10.83 13.21 -20.97
N ILE A 274 11.54 13.85 -20.03
CA ILE A 274 11.84 15.29 -20.10
C ILE A 274 12.68 15.60 -21.35
N ALA A 275 13.71 14.80 -21.62
CA ALA A 275 14.55 14.99 -22.79
C ALA A 275 13.75 14.85 -24.09
N LEU A 276 12.96 13.79 -24.22
CA LEU A 276 12.13 13.54 -25.40
C LEU A 276 11.08 14.63 -25.61
N VAL A 277 10.37 15.07 -24.57
CA VAL A 277 9.41 16.17 -24.69
C VAL A 277 10.10 17.45 -25.13
N GLY A 278 11.29 17.76 -24.60
CA GLY A 278 12.09 18.90 -25.05
C GLY A 278 12.43 18.82 -26.53
N CYS A 279 13.02 17.70 -26.96
CA CYS A 279 13.43 17.46 -28.35
C CYS A 279 12.25 17.44 -29.33
N LEU A 280 11.15 16.76 -29.00
CA LEU A 280 9.95 16.71 -29.82
C LEU A 280 9.24 18.07 -29.89
N SER A 281 9.28 18.87 -28.82
CA SER A 281 8.73 20.24 -28.88
C SER A 281 9.49 21.12 -29.88
N LEU A 282 10.81 20.96 -29.99
CA LEU A 282 11.60 21.62 -31.02
C LEU A 282 11.24 21.10 -32.42
N ALA A 283 11.06 19.78 -32.57
CA ALA A 283 10.62 19.19 -33.84
C ALA A 283 9.26 19.75 -34.31
N VAL A 284 8.32 20.00 -33.38
CA VAL A 284 7.04 20.64 -33.71
C VAL A 284 7.21 22.08 -34.18
N GLU A 285 8.07 22.89 -33.52
CA GLU A 285 8.36 24.25 -34.00
C GLU A 285 9.03 24.23 -35.38
N LEU A 286 9.94 23.28 -35.61
CA LEU A 286 10.59 23.09 -36.89
C LEU A 286 9.58 22.65 -37.97
N GLN A 287 8.64 21.76 -37.67
CA GLN A 287 7.59 21.36 -38.60
C GLN A 287 6.68 22.53 -38.98
N ALA A 288 6.45 23.47 -38.04
CA ALA A 288 5.70 24.69 -38.28
C ALA A 288 6.47 25.77 -39.07
N GLY A 289 7.74 25.51 -39.45
CA GLY A 289 8.56 26.44 -40.23
C GLY A 289 9.38 27.44 -39.42
N ALA A 290 9.53 27.27 -38.10
CA ALA A 290 10.33 28.18 -37.26
C ALA A 290 11.83 28.06 -37.54
N GLY A 291 12.61 29.12 -37.27
CA GLY A 291 14.08 29.07 -37.36
C GLY A 291 14.69 29.45 -38.72
N GLY A 292 14.13 30.41 -39.45
CA GLY A 292 14.68 30.89 -40.72
C GLY A 292 14.47 32.39 -40.94
N PRO A 293 14.83 32.93 -42.13
CA PRO A 293 15.38 32.21 -43.28
C PRO A 293 16.91 32.01 -43.24
N GLY A 294 17.38 30.89 -43.80
CA GLY A 294 18.80 30.62 -44.07
C GLY A 294 19.43 29.57 -43.14
N LEU A 295 20.33 28.73 -43.69
CA LEU A 295 20.93 27.59 -42.95
C LEU A 295 21.61 28.01 -41.64
N ALA A 296 22.42 29.07 -41.67
CA ALA A 296 23.12 29.54 -40.48
C ALA A 296 22.16 30.00 -39.38
N ALA A 297 21.06 30.66 -39.76
CA ALA A 297 20.02 31.09 -38.84
C ALA A 297 19.25 29.89 -38.24
N LEU A 298 18.99 28.85 -39.05
CA LEU A 298 18.35 27.62 -38.60
C LEU A 298 19.20 26.85 -37.59
N VAL A 299 20.49 26.67 -37.88
CA VAL A 299 21.40 25.98 -36.96
C VAL A 299 21.56 26.78 -35.66
N ALA A 300 21.65 28.11 -35.74
CA ALA A 300 21.68 28.97 -34.56
C ALA A 300 20.39 28.86 -33.73
N PHE A 301 19.23 28.86 -34.37
CA PHE A 301 17.93 28.69 -33.72
C PHE A 301 17.83 27.34 -32.99
N VAL A 302 18.22 26.25 -33.66
CA VAL A 302 18.25 24.90 -33.04
C VAL A 302 19.16 24.89 -31.81
N ARG A 303 20.37 25.43 -31.92
CA ARG A 303 21.32 25.48 -30.79
C ARG A 303 20.81 26.31 -29.62
N ASP A 304 20.22 27.48 -29.89
CA ASP A 304 19.67 28.36 -28.86
C ASP A 304 18.51 27.68 -28.10
N LYS A 305 17.55 27.10 -28.83
CA LYS A 305 16.43 26.36 -28.24
C LYS A 305 16.89 25.16 -27.42
N LEU A 306 17.86 24.39 -27.92
CA LEU A 306 18.43 23.26 -27.19
C LEU A 306 19.16 23.72 -25.92
N SER A 307 19.92 24.82 -25.98
CA SER A 307 20.58 25.41 -24.82
C SER A 307 19.56 25.85 -23.76
N PHE A 308 18.49 26.53 -24.19
CA PHE A 308 17.38 26.91 -23.33
C PHE A 308 16.74 25.69 -22.66
N LEU A 309 16.47 24.62 -23.40
CA LEU A 309 15.87 23.39 -22.83
C LEU A 309 16.77 22.74 -21.77
N VAL A 310 18.09 22.79 -21.92
CA VAL A 310 19.04 22.27 -20.91
C VAL A 310 18.94 23.05 -19.59
N THR A 311 18.65 24.36 -19.64
CA THR A 311 18.48 25.17 -18.41
C THR A 311 17.28 24.78 -17.57
N SER A 312 16.29 24.07 -18.13
CA SER A 312 15.06 23.72 -17.43
C SER A 312 15.28 22.77 -16.25
N ARG A 313 16.22 21.82 -16.38
CA ARG A 313 16.62 20.86 -15.33
C ARG A 313 18.08 20.39 -15.52
N PRO A 314 19.07 21.09 -14.95
CA PRO A 314 20.49 20.81 -15.19
C PRO A 314 21.01 19.51 -14.56
N THR A 315 20.23 18.86 -13.67
CA THR A 315 20.61 17.61 -13.00
C THR A 315 20.48 16.38 -13.90
N ALA A 316 19.57 16.41 -14.88
CA ALA A 316 19.30 15.29 -15.78
C ALA A 316 20.29 15.28 -16.96
N VAL A 317 21.24 14.34 -16.94
CA VAL A 317 22.25 14.17 -18.01
C VAL A 317 21.59 13.89 -19.37
N ASN A 318 20.43 13.25 -19.38
CA ASN A 318 19.70 12.86 -20.58
C ASN A 318 19.35 14.07 -21.46
N MET A 319 18.91 15.20 -20.88
CA MET A 319 18.56 16.40 -21.65
C MET A 319 19.80 17.02 -22.30
N ALA A 320 20.89 17.14 -21.56
CA ALA A 320 22.14 17.69 -22.08
C ALA A 320 22.76 16.80 -23.17
N ARG A 321 22.63 15.47 -23.05
CA ARG A 321 23.08 14.53 -24.07
C ARG A 321 22.23 14.61 -25.34
N ALA A 322 20.90 14.55 -25.18
CA ALA A 322 19.96 14.71 -26.29
C ALA A 322 20.15 16.03 -27.05
N ALA A 323 20.38 17.12 -26.32
CA ALA A 323 20.68 18.42 -26.90
C ALA A 323 21.99 18.42 -27.71
N ARG A 324 23.06 17.77 -27.21
CA ARG A 324 24.30 17.64 -27.98
C ARG A 324 24.09 16.80 -29.25
N ASP A 325 23.43 15.66 -29.13
CA ASP A 325 23.21 14.74 -30.25
C ASP A 325 22.41 15.43 -31.39
N LEU A 326 21.37 16.20 -31.05
CA LEU A 326 20.61 16.98 -32.03
C LEU A 326 21.39 18.18 -32.60
N ALA A 327 22.14 18.89 -31.76
CA ALA A 327 22.97 20.01 -32.23
C ALA A 327 24.07 19.53 -33.19
N ASP A 328 24.66 18.37 -32.91
CA ASP A 328 25.66 17.73 -33.78
C ASP A 328 25.02 17.21 -35.07
N ALA A 329 23.82 16.62 -34.99
CA ALA A 329 23.09 16.20 -36.19
C ALA A 329 22.76 17.39 -37.11
N ALA A 330 22.31 18.51 -36.54
CA ALA A 330 22.04 19.74 -37.28
C ALA A 330 23.31 20.31 -37.93
N ALA A 331 24.42 20.35 -37.18
CA ALA A 331 25.70 20.88 -37.67
C ALA A 331 26.27 20.00 -38.81
N ARG A 332 26.31 18.68 -38.63
CA ARG A 332 26.81 17.75 -39.66
C ARG A 332 25.99 17.79 -40.94
N GLU A 333 24.67 17.97 -40.84
CA GLU A 333 23.82 18.11 -42.02
C GLU A 333 24.04 19.44 -42.73
N ALA A 334 24.23 20.53 -41.98
CA ALA A 334 24.50 21.85 -42.54
C ALA A 334 25.88 21.96 -43.22
N GLU A 335 26.85 21.15 -42.80
CA GLU A 335 28.20 21.09 -43.39
C GLU A 335 28.27 20.23 -44.67
N ARG A 336 27.19 19.53 -45.05
CA ARG A 336 27.17 18.73 -46.28
C ARG A 336 27.16 19.61 -47.53
N GLU A 337 27.83 19.13 -48.57
CA GLU A 337 27.83 19.77 -49.88
C GLU A 337 26.40 19.73 -50.47
N GLY A 338 25.85 20.90 -50.79
CA GLY A 338 24.47 21.03 -51.26
C GLY A 338 23.39 21.02 -50.16
N ALA A 339 23.75 21.21 -48.89
CA ALA A 339 22.79 21.28 -47.79
C ALA A 339 21.76 22.40 -47.99
N THR A 340 20.47 22.09 -47.78
CA THR A 340 19.36 23.05 -47.83
C THR A 340 18.74 23.24 -46.44
N GLU A 341 17.97 24.30 -46.26
CA GLU A 341 17.25 24.56 -45.00
C GLU A 341 16.27 23.42 -44.69
N GLU A 342 15.57 22.92 -45.72
CA GLU A 342 14.63 21.82 -45.62
C GLU A 342 15.30 20.53 -45.19
N ALA A 343 16.49 20.22 -45.73
CA ALA A 343 17.25 19.03 -45.38
C ALA A 343 17.69 19.03 -43.91
N VAL A 344 18.18 20.18 -43.41
CA VAL A 344 18.56 20.32 -41.99
C VAL A 344 17.33 20.21 -41.08
N ARG A 345 16.23 20.87 -41.45
CA ARG A 345 14.96 20.82 -40.70
C ARG A 345 14.44 19.40 -40.58
N GLU A 346 14.34 18.69 -41.70
CA GLU A 346 13.89 17.30 -41.74
C GLU A 346 14.84 16.38 -40.97
N ARG A 347 16.16 16.59 -41.07
CA ARG A 347 17.15 15.80 -40.34
C ARG A 347 16.97 15.91 -38.81
N VAL A 348 16.77 17.12 -38.30
CA VAL A 348 16.58 17.35 -36.86
C VAL A 348 15.25 16.74 -36.38
N ILE A 349 14.18 16.87 -37.17
CA ILE A 349 12.88 16.26 -36.87
C ILE A 349 13.00 14.73 -36.80
N ARG A 350 13.53 14.10 -37.86
CA ARG A 350 13.74 12.65 -37.90
C ARG A 350 14.63 12.16 -36.76
N CYS A 351 15.69 12.90 -36.42
CA CYS A 351 16.54 12.54 -35.30
C CYS A 351 15.78 12.55 -33.96
N ALA A 352 14.87 13.50 -33.74
CA ALA A 352 14.04 13.53 -32.54
C ALA A 352 13.00 12.38 -32.51
N GLU A 353 12.44 12.01 -33.67
CA GLU A 353 11.54 10.85 -33.81
C GLU A 353 12.28 9.52 -33.57
N ASP A 354 13.48 9.38 -34.13
CA ASP A 354 14.35 8.22 -33.94
C ASP A 354 14.73 8.05 -32.46
N MET A 355 14.93 9.16 -31.73
CA MET A 355 15.18 9.12 -30.29
C MET A 355 14.00 8.55 -29.51
N LEU A 356 12.77 8.89 -29.90
CA LEU A 356 11.56 8.37 -29.27
C LEU A 356 11.43 6.85 -29.49
N GLU A 357 11.54 6.41 -30.74
CA GLU A 357 11.45 4.98 -31.09
C GLU A 357 12.59 4.19 -30.45
N LYS A 358 13.80 4.75 -30.43
CA LYS A 358 14.94 4.15 -29.74
C LYS A 358 14.67 3.98 -28.25
N ASP A 359 14.17 4.99 -27.54
CA ASP A 359 13.89 4.89 -26.10
C ASP A 359 12.82 3.81 -25.82
N LEU A 360 11.77 3.73 -26.64
CA LEU A 360 10.75 2.68 -26.52
C LEU A 360 11.32 1.27 -26.71
N ARG A 361 12.15 1.07 -27.75
CA ARG A 361 12.80 -0.21 -28.02
C ARG A 361 13.75 -0.59 -26.90
N ASP A 362 14.59 0.35 -26.46
CA ASP A 362 15.59 0.13 -25.43
C ASP A 362 14.91 -0.21 -24.08
N ASN A 363 13.83 0.49 -23.71
CA ASN A 363 13.04 0.18 -22.52
C ASN A 363 12.43 -1.24 -22.57
N ARG A 364 11.93 -1.69 -23.72
CA ARG A 364 11.46 -3.07 -23.90
C ARG A 364 12.59 -4.09 -23.76
N SER A 365 13.74 -3.81 -24.38
CA SER A 365 14.93 -4.67 -24.26
C SER A 365 15.40 -4.77 -22.81
N ILE A 366 15.44 -3.66 -22.06
CA ILE A 366 15.74 -3.65 -20.62
C ILE A 366 14.76 -4.55 -19.86
N GLY A 367 13.46 -4.41 -20.13
CA GLY A 367 12.44 -5.25 -19.50
C GLY A 367 12.67 -6.74 -19.75
N ASP A 368 12.85 -7.12 -21.01
CA ASP A 368 12.95 -8.53 -21.42
C ASP A 368 14.26 -9.17 -20.98
N LEU A 369 15.38 -8.48 -21.12
CA LEU A 369 16.70 -8.94 -20.68
C LEU A 369 16.75 -9.04 -19.16
N GLY A 370 16.23 -8.03 -18.46
CA GLY A 370 16.14 -8.01 -17.01
C GLY A 370 15.27 -9.13 -16.46
N ALA A 371 14.09 -9.35 -17.06
CA ALA A 371 13.17 -10.41 -16.65
C ALA A 371 13.79 -11.79 -16.85
N ARG A 372 14.44 -12.03 -18.00
CA ARG A 372 15.11 -13.30 -18.30
C ARG A 372 16.21 -13.60 -17.28
N HIS A 373 17.14 -12.68 -17.08
CA HIS A 373 18.25 -12.87 -16.14
C HIS A 373 17.77 -13.02 -14.69
N LEU A 374 16.75 -12.25 -14.28
CA LEU A 374 16.16 -12.37 -12.95
C LEU A 374 15.55 -13.76 -12.74
N LEU A 375 14.82 -14.29 -13.73
CA LEU A 375 14.24 -15.63 -13.66
C LEU A 375 15.32 -16.72 -13.62
N GLU A 376 16.37 -16.62 -14.44
CA GLU A 376 17.49 -17.56 -14.41
C GLU A 376 18.17 -17.60 -13.04
N ARG A 377 18.28 -16.45 -12.38
CA ARG A 377 18.95 -16.36 -11.07
C ARG A 377 18.08 -16.80 -9.89
N VAL A 378 16.79 -16.47 -9.92
CA VAL A 378 15.88 -16.64 -8.77
C VAL A 378 15.01 -17.90 -8.89
N ALA A 379 14.57 -18.24 -10.10
CA ALA A 379 13.65 -19.35 -10.37
C ALA A 379 14.02 -20.12 -11.66
N PRO A 380 15.24 -20.70 -11.75
CA PRO A 380 15.75 -21.35 -12.97
C PRO A 380 14.91 -22.56 -13.40
N SER A 381 14.39 -23.31 -12.43
CA SER A 381 13.60 -24.54 -12.66
C SER A 381 12.13 -24.27 -13.01
N GLY A 382 11.75 -23.02 -13.26
CA GLY A 382 10.35 -22.60 -13.34
C GLY A 382 9.83 -22.07 -12.00
N GLY A 383 8.61 -21.50 -12.01
CA GLY A 383 8.01 -20.85 -10.84
C GLY A 383 7.92 -19.34 -10.96
N LYS A 384 7.13 -18.70 -10.09
CA LYS A 384 6.91 -17.27 -10.14
C LYS A 384 7.79 -16.51 -9.15
N VAL A 385 7.99 -15.22 -9.40
CA VAL A 385 8.82 -14.34 -8.57
C VAL A 385 7.99 -13.20 -7.97
N THR A 386 8.40 -12.75 -6.78
CA THR A 386 7.83 -11.58 -6.13
C THR A 386 8.86 -10.45 -6.17
N VAL A 387 8.53 -9.36 -6.84
CA VAL A 387 9.46 -8.26 -7.08
C VAL A 387 9.11 -7.05 -6.22
N LEU A 388 10.10 -6.42 -5.61
CA LEU A 388 9.95 -5.13 -4.94
C LEU A 388 10.62 -4.03 -5.77
N THR A 389 9.95 -2.89 -5.92
CA THR A 389 10.47 -1.71 -6.63
C THR A 389 10.28 -0.42 -5.83
N HIS A 390 10.94 0.64 -6.28
CA HIS A 390 11.03 1.94 -5.60
C HIS A 390 10.92 3.10 -6.59
N CYS A 391 10.33 4.21 -6.14
CA CYS A 391 10.00 5.37 -6.98
C CYS A 391 9.04 4.98 -8.13
N ASN A 392 9.13 5.72 -9.24
CA ASN A 392 8.42 5.44 -10.49
C ASN A 392 9.42 5.42 -11.65
N THR A 393 9.39 4.30 -12.37
CA THR A 393 10.28 3.93 -13.48
C THR A 393 9.49 3.35 -14.65
N GLY A 394 8.20 3.67 -14.69
CA GLY A 394 7.24 3.20 -15.69
C GLY A 394 7.14 4.10 -16.90
N ALA A 395 6.01 3.98 -17.60
CA ALA A 395 5.69 4.77 -18.79
C ALA A 395 5.50 6.26 -18.43
N LEU A 396 5.21 6.58 -17.17
CA LEU A 396 5.14 7.96 -16.69
C LEU A 396 6.52 8.59 -16.43
N ALA A 397 7.60 7.82 -16.56
CA ALA A 397 8.98 8.28 -16.37
C ALA A 397 9.87 8.14 -17.63
N THR A 398 9.39 7.48 -18.69
CA THR A 398 10.13 7.25 -19.96
C THR A 398 9.25 7.57 -21.17
N ALA A 399 9.71 7.31 -22.40
CA ALA A 399 8.85 7.37 -23.59
C ALA A 399 7.61 6.47 -23.47
N GLY A 400 7.76 5.36 -22.75
CA GLY A 400 6.78 4.30 -22.60
C GLY A 400 7.47 3.02 -22.13
N TYR A 401 6.67 2.07 -21.66
CA TYR A 401 7.10 0.79 -21.11
C TYR A 401 7.92 0.84 -19.79
N GLY A 402 8.84 1.79 -19.64
CA GLY A 402 9.65 1.95 -18.42
C GLY A 402 10.87 1.03 -18.34
N THR A 403 11.70 1.24 -17.31
CA THR A 403 12.91 0.45 -17.05
C THR A 403 12.66 -0.65 -16.02
N ALA A 404 12.74 -0.36 -14.72
CA ALA A 404 12.48 -1.34 -13.67
C ALA A 404 11.03 -1.81 -13.65
N LEU A 405 10.06 -0.91 -13.89
CA LEU A 405 8.67 -1.31 -14.08
C LEU A 405 8.48 -2.06 -15.41
N GLY A 406 9.34 -1.79 -16.42
CA GLY A 406 9.42 -2.58 -17.66
C GLY A 406 9.80 -4.04 -17.40
N VAL A 407 10.74 -4.29 -16.48
CA VAL A 407 11.08 -5.67 -16.05
C VAL A 407 9.87 -6.35 -15.39
N ILE A 408 9.14 -5.63 -14.54
CA ILE A 408 7.91 -6.15 -13.91
C ILE A 408 6.84 -6.46 -14.97
N ARG A 409 6.68 -5.59 -15.99
CA ARG A 409 5.79 -5.81 -17.14
C ARG A 409 6.16 -7.06 -17.92
N SER A 410 7.44 -7.23 -18.28
CA SER A 410 7.92 -8.45 -18.97
C SER A 410 7.63 -9.70 -18.14
N LEU A 411 7.91 -9.68 -16.82
CA LEU A 411 7.61 -10.81 -15.92
C LEU A 411 6.10 -11.13 -15.87
N HIS A 412 5.25 -10.10 -15.84
CA HIS A 412 3.80 -10.26 -15.84
C HIS A 412 3.29 -10.83 -17.17
N SER A 413 3.75 -10.31 -18.31
CA SER A 413 3.40 -10.82 -19.64
C SER A 413 3.82 -12.28 -19.85
N LEU A 414 4.91 -12.71 -19.22
CA LEU A 414 5.35 -14.11 -19.22
C LEU A 414 4.55 -15.01 -18.26
N GLY A 415 3.64 -14.46 -17.45
CA GLY A 415 2.91 -15.20 -16.40
C GLY A 415 3.82 -15.65 -15.24
N ARG A 416 4.99 -15.04 -15.11
CA ARG A 416 6.04 -15.41 -14.14
C ARG A 416 6.13 -14.46 -12.94
N LEU A 417 5.36 -13.38 -12.93
CA LEU A 417 5.20 -12.53 -11.76
C LEU A 417 4.12 -13.11 -10.83
N GLU A 418 4.48 -13.35 -9.57
CA GLU A 418 3.49 -13.67 -8.52
C GLU A 418 2.89 -12.39 -7.98
N HIS A 419 3.74 -11.44 -7.58
CA HIS A 419 3.30 -10.19 -6.97
C HIS A 419 4.35 -9.08 -7.10
N ALA A 420 3.91 -7.83 -7.20
CA ALA A 420 4.76 -6.64 -7.20
C ALA A 420 4.54 -5.79 -5.94
N PHE A 421 5.60 -5.56 -5.16
CA PHE A 421 5.58 -4.56 -4.08
C PHE A 421 6.15 -3.24 -4.59
N CYS A 422 5.45 -2.13 -4.35
CA CYS A 422 5.97 -0.79 -4.59
C CYS A 422 5.97 0.00 -3.29
N THR A 423 7.05 0.74 -3.01
CA THR A 423 7.09 1.61 -1.83
C THR A 423 6.46 2.97 -2.11
N GLU A 424 6.04 3.70 -1.08
CA GLU A 424 5.44 5.02 -1.25
C GLU A 424 6.39 6.04 -1.88
N THR A 425 7.69 5.99 -1.53
CA THR A 425 8.75 6.89 -2.00
C THR A 425 8.60 8.32 -1.47
N ARG A 426 8.71 8.50 -0.16
CA ARG A 426 8.71 9.82 0.48
C ARG A 426 9.91 10.68 0.04
N PRO A 427 9.79 12.02 0.10
CA PRO A 427 8.58 12.76 0.46
C PRO A 427 7.58 12.97 -0.69
N TYR A 428 7.98 12.66 -1.93
CA TYR A 428 7.23 13.00 -3.14
C TYR A 428 6.15 12.01 -3.54
N ASN A 429 6.11 10.85 -2.88
CA ASN A 429 5.10 9.83 -3.02
C ASN A 429 4.96 9.32 -4.46
N GLN A 430 6.07 9.21 -5.23
CA GLN A 430 6.00 8.76 -6.62
C GLN A 430 5.50 7.32 -6.72
N GLY A 431 5.95 6.42 -5.84
CA GLY A 431 5.51 5.04 -5.89
C GLY A 431 4.03 4.89 -5.51
N ALA A 432 3.58 5.63 -4.49
CA ALA A 432 2.17 5.66 -4.11
C ALA A 432 1.26 6.30 -5.17
N ARG A 433 1.70 7.36 -5.85
CA ARG A 433 0.86 8.11 -6.80
C ARG A 433 0.92 7.62 -8.23
N LEU A 434 2.11 7.21 -8.70
CA LEU A 434 2.38 6.92 -10.11
C LEU A 434 2.58 5.42 -10.34
N THR A 435 3.45 4.78 -9.57
CA THR A 435 3.71 3.33 -9.74
C THR A 435 2.50 2.50 -9.38
N ALA A 436 1.83 2.81 -8.27
CA ALA A 436 0.56 2.16 -7.92
C ALA A 436 -0.51 2.40 -9.00
N PHE A 437 -0.57 3.60 -9.58
CA PHE A 437 -1.49 3.90 -10.68
C PHE A 437 -1.21 3.03 -11.91
N GLU A 438 0.04 2.92 -12.36
CA GLU A 438 0.41 2.10 -13.52
C GLU A 438 0.14 0.61 -13.28
N LEU A 439 0.48 0.09 -12.09
CA LEU A 439 0.23 -1.31 -11.73
C LEU A 439 -1.26 -1.64 -11.71
N VAL A 440 -2.10 -0.74 -11.18
CA VAL A 440 -3.57 -0.88 -11.19
C VAL A 440 -4.11 -0.81 -12.62
N TYR A 441 -3.64 0.16 -13.42
CA TYR A 441 -4.07 0.34 -14.81
C TYR A 441 -3.83 -0.92 -15.66
N GLU A 442 -2.70 -1.58 -15.47
CA GLU A 442 -2.32 -2.80 -16.20
C GLU A 442 -2.78 -4.10 -15.53
N GLN A 443 -3.55 -4.01 -14.45
CA GLN A 443 -4.06 -5.15 -13.68
C GLN A 443 -2.95 -6.09 -13.18
N ILE A 444 -1.78 -5.54 -12.87
CA ILE A 444 -0.65 -6.30 -12.32
C ILE A 444 -0.92 -6.53 -10.82
N PRO A 445 -0.80 -7.77 -10.31
CA PRO A 445 -1.00 -8.06 -8.89
C PRO A 445 0.04 -7.32 -8.06
N ALA A 446 -0.41 -6.32 -7.28
CA ALA A 446 0.48 -5.39 -6.63
C ALA A 446 0.05 -5.00 -5.20
N THR A 447 0.99 -4.52 -4.41
CA THR A 447 0.74 -3.96 -3.08
C THR A 447 1.66 -2.77 -2.79
N LEU A 448 1.04 -1.66 -2.41
CA LEU A 448 1.72 -0.47 -1.91
C LEU A 448 2.14 -0.68 -0.45
N ILE A 449 3.38 -0.32 -0.11
CA ILE A 449 3.91 -0.34 1.26
C ILE A 449 4.60 0.98 1.60
N ALA A 450 4.67 1.33 2.88
CA ALA A 450 5.50 2.45 3.34
C ALA A 450 6.99 2.12 3.16
N ASP A 451 7.84 3.13 3.01
CA ASP A 451 9.29 2.93 2.82
C ASP A 451 9.93 2.18 4.02
N SER A 452 9.37 2.36 5.22
CA SER A 452 9.80 1.67 6.46
C SER A 452 9.38 0.21 6.55
N MET A 453 8.46 -0.27 5.70
CA MET A 453 7.95 -1.63 5.72
C MET A 453 8.77 -2.60 4.86
N VAL A 454 9.77 -2.09 4.12
CA VAL A 454 10.59 -2.87 3.17
C VAL A 454 11.23 -4.09 3.84
N ALA A 455 11.85 -3.92 5.01
CA ALA A 455 12.48 -5.03 5.74
C ALA A 455 11.46 -6.10 6.15
N ALA A 456 10.30 -5.67 6.68
CA ALA A 456 9.23 -6.59 7.05
C ALA A 456 8.64 -7.32 5.83
N ALA A 457 8.53 -6.65 4.69
CA ALA A 457 8.06 -7.25 3.44
C ALA A 457 9.06 -8.33 2.95
N MET A 458 10.36 -8.04 2.97
CA MET A 458 11.39 -9.03 2.61
C MET A 458 11.38 -10.25 3.53
N ALA A 459 11.21 -10.04 4.84
CA ALA A 459 11.19 -11.13 5.81
C ALA A 459 9.91 -12.00 5.77
N HIS A 460 8.75 -11.40 5.48
CA HIS A 460 7.46 -12.07 5.72
C HIS A 460 6.59 -12.27 4.48
N ARG A 461 6.90 -11.61 3.35
CA ARG A 461 6.05 -11.60 2.14
C ARG A 461 6.70 -12.28 0.94
N GLY A 462 7.83 -12.95 1.14
CA GLY A 462 8.47 -13.76 0.11
C GLY A 462 8.99 -12.95 -1.08
N VAL A 463 9.49 -11.73 -0.83
CA VAL A 463 10.17 -10.93 -1.87
C VAL A 463 11.42 -11.69 -2.33
N SER A 464 11.56 -11.88 -3.63
CA SER A 464 12.61 -12.72 -4.23
C SER A 464 13.59 -11.94 -5.09
N ALA A 465 13.27 -10.68 -5.46
CA ALA A 465 14.18 -9.77 -6.14
C ALA A 465 13.79 -8.31 -5.87
N VAL A 466 14.77 -7.41 -5.92
CA VAL A 466 14.55 -5.96 -5.94
C VAL A 466 15.02 -5.41 -7.27
N VAL A 467 14.18 -4.61 -7.93
CA VAL A 467 14.53 -3.94 -9.19
C VAL A 467 14.19 -2.46 -9.08
N VAL A 468 15.20 -1.60 -9.24
CA VAL A 468 15.07 -0.13 -9.17
C VAL A 468 15.55 0.52 -10.45
N GLY A 469 15.16 1.77 -10.69
CA GLY A 469 15.73 2.57 -11.77
C GLY A 469 17.07 3.20 -11.38
N ALA A 470 17.59 4.06 -12.25
CA ALA A 470 18.69 4.96 -11.93
C ALA A 470 18.45 6.35 -12.51
N ASP A 471 18.91 7.38 -11.81
CA ASP A 471 19.11 8.70 -12.40
C ASP A 471 20.47 8.76 -13.11
N ARG A 472 21.50 8.22 -12.45
CA ARG A 472 22.86 8.15 -12.98
C ARG A 472 23.58 6.91 -12.48
N VAL A 473 24.25 6.21 -13.38
CA VAL A 473 25.19 5.13 -13.06
C VAL A 473 26.58 5.58 -13.49
N VAL A 474 27.57 5.55 -12.59
CA VAL A 474 28.95 5.98 -12.91
C VAL A 474 29.83 4.79 -13.29
N ALA A 475 31.09 5.05 -13.63
CA ALA A 475 31.91 4.09 -14.35
C ALA A 475 32.30 2.83 -13.55
N ASN A 476 32.24 2.85 -12.22
CA ASN A 476 32.39 1.67 -11.35
C ASN A 476 31.05 0.97 -11.02
N GLY A 477 29.93 1.49 -11.54
CA GLY A 477 28.58 1.00 -11.29
C GLY A 477 27.87 1.62 -10.09
N ASP A 478 28.51 2.52 -9.32
CA ASP A 478 27.81 3.26 -8.27
C ASP A 478 26.60 4.00 -8.87
N THR A 479 25.46 3.84 -8.22
CA THR A 479 24.19 4.27 -8.79
C THR A 479 23.55 5.34 -7.92
N ALA A 480 23.39 6.54 -8.46
CA ALA A 480 22.51 7.55 -7.89
C ALA A 480 21.07 7.30 -8.32
N ASN A 481 20.19 7.15 -7.34
CA ASN A 481 18.75 7.01 -7.58
C ASN A 481 17.95 7.65 -6.44
N LYS A 482 16.62 7.68 -6.57
CA LYS A 482 15.72 8.28 -5.58
C LYS A 482 16.07 7.81 -4.16
N VAL A 483 16.14 8.76 -3.23
CA VAL A 483 16.45 8.51 -1.81
C VAL A 483 15.57 7.38 -1.25
N GLY A 484 16.21 6.45 -0.55
CA GLY A 484 15.65 5.17 -0.14
C GLY A 484 16.26 3.99 -0.91
N THR A 485 16.82 4.21 -2.10
CA THR A 485 17.40 3.14 -2.92
C THR A 485 18.59 2.47 -2.23
N TYR A 486 19.50 3.25 -1.64
CA TYR A 486 20.62 2.71 -0.88
C TYR A 486 20.14 1.88 0.32
N GLN A 487 19.12 2.37 1.04
CA GLN A 487 18.50 1.64 2.15
C GLN A 487 17.93 0.29 1.69
N LEU A 488 17.22 0.26 0.55
CA LEU A 488 16.68 -0.97 -0.02
C LEU A 488 17.80 -1.96 -0.37
N ALA A 489 18.92 -1.50 -0.91
CA ALA A 489 20.06 -2.35 -1.27
C ALA A 489 20.71 -3.00 -0.05
N ILE A 490 20.86 -2.26 1.06
CA ILE A 490 21.34 -2.80 2.34
C ILE A 490 20.41 -3.91 2.84
N VAL A 491 19.10 -3.63 2.86
CA VAL A 491 18.10 -4.58 3.38
C VAL A 491 17.99 -5.82 2.49
N ALA A 492 18.11 -5.65 1.16
CA ALA A 492 18.15 -6.76 0.22
C ALA A 492 19.36 -7.68 0.46
N LYS A 493 20.55 -7.10 0.65
CA LYS A 493 21.78 -7.84 0.99
C LYS A 493 21.61 -8.61 2.30
N HIS A 494 21.00 -8.00 3.33
CA HIS A 494 20.73 -8.67 4.60
C HIS A 494 19.87 -9.93 4.45
N HIS A 495 18.88 -9.91 3.55
CA HIS A 495 17.97 -11.04 3.31
C HIS A 495 18.47 -11.99 2.20
N GLY A 496 19.65 -11.75 1.62
CA GLY A 496 20.17 -12.56 0.50
C GLY A 496 19.35 -12.43 -0.79
N ILE A 497 18.65 -11.31 -0.97
CA ILE A 497 17.80 -11.04 -2.15
C ILE A 497 18.65 -10.29 -3.20
N PRO A 498 18.65 -10.71 -4.49
CA PRO A 498 19.38 -10.01 -5.53
C PRO A 498 18.80 -8.61 -5.79
N PHE A 499 19.70 -7.63 -5.84
CA PHE A 499 19.35 -6.22 -6.08
C PHE A 499 19.81 -5.79 -7.48
N TYR A 500 18.85 -5.37 -8.31
CA TYR A 500 19.06 -4.97 -9.69
C TYR A 500 18.84 -3.48 -9.89
N VAL A 501 19.68 -2.88 -10.74
CA VAL A 501 19.49 -1.52 -11.26
C VAL A 501 19.15 -1.62 -12.75
N ALA A 502 18.01 -1.08 -13.16
CA ALA A 502 17.58 -1.04 -14.56
C ALA A 502 17.69 0.38 -15.12
N ALA A 503 18.65 0.58 -16.01
CA ALA A 503 18.97 1.88 -16.58
C ALA A 503 19.48 1.74 -18.01
N PRO A 504 19.01 2.57 -18.96
CA PRO A 504 19.59 2.59 -20.30
C PRO A 504 21.05 3.05 -20.25
N SER A 505 21.84 2.67 -21.27
CA SER A 505 23.21 3.16 -21.43
C SER A 505 23.30 4.69 -21.51
N SER A 506 22.18 5.35 -21.86
CA SER A 506 22.06 6.81 -21.87
C SER A 506 22.17 7.45 -20.48
N SER A 507 21.79 6.72 -19.43
CA SER A 507 21.88 7.11 -18.02
C SER A 507 23.23 6.73 -17.37
N CYS A 508 24.12 6.07 -18.10
CA CYS A 508 25.46 5.71 -17.62
C CYS A 508 26.46 6.84 -17.96
N ASP A 509 27.04 7.49 -16.95
CA ASP A 509 28.06 8.53 -17.09
C ASP A 509 29.45 7.96 -16.80
N LEU A 510 30.12 7.49 -17.85
CA LEU A 510 31.45 6.88 -17.75
C LEU A 510 32.58 7.90 -17.47
N ARG A 511 32.28 9.20 -17.37
CA ARG A 511 33.27 10.25 -17.06
C ARG A 511 33.57 10.33 -15.56
N LEU A 512 32.60 9.97 -14.72
CA LEU A 512 32.77 9.94 -13.27
C LEU A 512 33.25 8.55 -12.87
N GLU A 513 34.30 8.51 -12.06
CA GLU A 513 34.93 7.24 -11.67
C GLU A 513 34.14 6.56 -10.55
N THR A 514 33.64 7.35 -9.60
CA THR A 514 32.96 6.85 -8.39
C THR A 514 31.72 7.67 -8.03
N GLY A 515 30.84 7.08 -7.23
CA GLY A 515 29.62 7.76 -6.77
C GLY A 515 29.87 8.97 -5.86
N LYS A 516 31.10 9.13 -5.33
CA LYS A 516 31.49 10.28 -4.49
C LYS A 516 31.52 11.60 -5.26
N GLU A 517 31.66 11.54 -6.57
CA GLU A 517 31.70 12.71 -7.45
C GLU A 517 30.28 13.22 -7.79
N ILE A 518 29.24 12.47 -7.42
CA ILE A 518 27.86 12.84 -7.66
C ILE A 518 27.41 13.86 -6.60
N ILE A 519 27.11 15.07 -7.05
CA ILE A 519 26.50 16.10 -6.21
C ILE A 519 25.03 15.72 -5.99
N ILE A 520 24.64 15.49 -4.73
CA ILE A 520 23.28 15.16 -4.35
C ILE A 520 22.43 16.42 -4.27
N GLU A 521 21.36 16.46 -5.07
CA GLU A 521 20.37 17.53 -5.03
C GLU A 521 19.65 17.54 -3.67
N GLU A 522 19.86 18.56 -2.85
CA GLU A 522 19.04 18.83 -1.68
C GLU A 522 17.90 19.79 -2.03
N ARG A 523 16.71 19.48 -1.55
CA ARG A 523 15.49 20.22 -1.89
C ARG A 523 14.88 20.93 -0.68
N PRO A 524 14.00 21.93 -0.89
CA PRO A 524 13.43 22.71 0.20
C PRO A 524 12.78 21.84 1.28
N ALA A 525 12.99 22.20 2.54
CA ALA A 525 12.46 21.51 3.70
C ALA A 525 10.93 21.35 3.66
N GLN A 526 10.23 22.34 3.08
CA GLN A 526 8.78 22.38 3.01
C GLN A 526 8.20 21.15 2.29
N GLU A 527 8.90 20.61 1.29
CA GLU A 527 8.41 19.45 0.52
C GLU A 527 8.37 18.16 1.36
N LEU A 528 9.16 18.11 2.44
CA LEU A 528 9.12 17.02 3.41
C LEU A 528 8.12 17.33 4.52
N THR A 529 8.10 18.56 5.03
CA THR A 529 7.25 18.93 6.18
C THR A 529 5.78 19.07 5.83
N ASP A 530 5.45 19.39 4.58
CA ASP A 530 4.11 19.72 4.12
C ASP A 530 3.66 18.76 3.03
N VAL A 531 2.38 18.35 3.06
CA VAL A 531 1.75 17.55 2.02
C VAL A 531 0.43 18.20 1.64
N ASN A 532 0.21 18.47 0.35
CA ASN A 532 -0.99 19.15 -0.16
C ASN A 532 -1.29 20.49 0.55
N GLY A 533 -0.26 21.28 0.86
CA GLY A 533 -0.39 22.57 1.52
C GLY A 533 -0.67 22.50 3.03
N VAL A 534 -0.69 21.29 3.61
CA VAL A 534 -0.88 21.08 5.05
C VAL A 534 0.43 20.61 5.67
N ARG A 535 0.93 21.38 6.65
CA ARG A 535 2.11 21.01 7.41
C ARG A 535 1.81 19.82 8.33
N ILE A 536 2.62 18.77 8.21
CA ILE A 536 2.57 17.57 9.05
C ILE A 536 3.62 17.63 10.16
N ALA A 537 4.83 18.10 9.85
CA ALA A 537 5.93 18.15 10.82
C ALA A 537 5.77 19.28 11.86
N ALA A 538 6.30 19.09 13.07
CA ALA A 538 6.29 20.12 14.10
C ALA A 538 6.98 21.43 13.63
N PRO A 539 6.46 22.63 13.99
CA PRO A 539 7.13 23.89 13.68
C PRO A 539 8.52 23.99 14.32
N GLY A 540 9.48 24.59 13.61
CA GLY A 540 10.83 24.86 14.11
C GLY A 540 11.84 23.71 14.00
N ILE A 541 11.44 22.52 13.55
CA ILE A 541 12.36 21.38 13.36
C ILE A 541 13.27 21.59 12.14
N GLY A 542 14.56 21.27 12.27
CA GLY A 542 15.50 21.21 11.15
C GLY A 542 15.18 20.04 10.21
N VAL A 543 15.47 20.19 8.92
CA VAL A 543 15.12 19.20 7.89
C VAL A 543 16.31 18.97 6.97
N TRP A 544 16.60 17.70 6.73
CA TRP A 544 17.51 17.25 5.68
C TRP A 544 16.69 16.51 4.63
N ASN A 545 16.70 17.00 3.38
CA ASN A 545 15.84 16.51 2.30
C ASN A 545 16.64 16.28 1.01
N PRO A 546 17.56 15.30 1.00
CA PRO A 546 18.23 14.88 -0.22
C PRO A 546 17.24 14.19 -1.17
N ALA A 547 17.23 14.58 -2.43
CA ALA A 547 16.36 13.98 -3.44
C ALA A 547 16.86 12.59 -3.89
N PHE A 548 18.14 12.30 -3.72
CA PHE A 548 18.81 11.09 -4.19
C PHE A 548 19.75 10.54 -3.11
N ASP A 549 20.06 9.25 -3.19
CA ASP A 549 21.18 8.63 -2.51
C ASP A 549 22.03 7.84 -3.52
N VAL A 550 23.23 7.45 -3.10
CA VAL A 550 24.13 6.64 -3.91
C VAL A 550 24.17 5.23 -3.34
N THR A 551 23.78 4.25 -4.15
CA THR A 551 23.97 2.84 -3.86
C THR A 551 25.36 2.41 -4.32
N PRO A 552 26.24 2.00 -3.40
CA PRO A 552 27.54 1.43 -3.74
C PRO A 552 27.39 0.17 -4.58
N HIS A 553 28.25 0.02 -5.58
CA HIS A 553 28.17 -1.08 -6.53
C HIS A 553 28.27 -2.48 -5.90
N ASP A 554 28.91 -2.63 -4.74
CA ASP A 554 29.01 -3.91 -4.00
C ASP A 554 27.67 -4.40 -3.43
N LEU A 555 26.65 -3.53 -3.39
CA LEU A 555 25.28 -3.87 -3.02
C LEU A 555 24.40 -4.23 -4.23
N ILE A 556 24.87 -3.96 -5.45
CA ILE A 556 24.16 -4.29 -6.71
C ILE A 556 24.45 -5.75 -7.05
N THR A 557 23.92 -6.65 -6.23
CA THR A 557 24.22 -8.07 -6.31
C THR A 557 23.58 -8.75 -7.52
N GLY A 558 22.46 -8.22 -8.03
CA GLY A 558 21.72 -8.74 -9.18
C GLY A 558 22.37 -8.41 -10.52
N GLY A 559 22.91 -7.19 -10.64
CA GLY A 559 23.51 -6.64 -11.86
C GLY A 559 22.80 -5.38 -12.35
N ILE A 560 23.42 -4.73 -13.34
CA ILE A 560 22.94 -3.51 -13.99
C ILE A 560 22.34 -3.92 -15.34
N ILE A 561 21.04 -3.74 -15.47
CA ILE A 561 20.23 -4.11 -16.64
C ILE A 561 20.19 -2.91 -17.58
N THR A 562 20.68 -3.12 -18.81
CA THR A 562 20.69 -2.14 -19.90
C THR A 562 20.03 -2.75 -21.14
N GLU A 563 19.86 -1.96 -22.20
CA GLU A 563 19.37 -2.46 -23.50
C GLU A 563 20.37 -3.40 -24.20
N LEU A 564 21.62 -3.42 -23.73
CA LEU A 564 22.72 -4.23 -24.29
C LEU A 564 22.92 -5.55 -23.56
N GLY A 565 22.31 -5.71 -22.38
CA GLY A 565 22.52 -6.88 -21.52
C GLY A 565 22.41 -6.55 -20.04
N VAL A 566 22.62 -7.57 -19.22
CA VAL A 566 22.75 -7.46 -17.76
C VAL A 566 24.21 -7.66 -17.40
N PHE A 567 24.80 -6.70 -16.70
CA PHE A 567 26.23 -6.67 -16.41
C PHE A 567 26.50 -6.64 -14.91
N ALA A 568 27.57 -7.30 -14.48
CA ALA A 568 28.12 -7.01 -13.16
C ALA A 568 28.71 -5.57 -13.17
N PRO A 569 28.75 -4.86 -12.02
CA PRO A 569 29.24 -3.48 -11.98
C PRO A 569 30.64 -3.28 -12.57
N GLU A 570 31.56 -4.22 -12.30
CA GLU A 570 32.93 -4.22 -12.80
C GLU A 570 33.04 -4.41 -14.32
N GLU A 571 32.04 -5.04 -14.94
CA GLU A 571 31.99 -5.29 -16.39
C GLU A 571 31.38 -4.13 -17.16
N LEU A 572 30.64 -3.25 -16.49
CA LEU A 572 29.82 -2.20 -17.11
C LEU A 572 30.63 -1.29 -18.05
N ARG A 573 31.77 -0.77 -17.58
CA ARG A 573 32.60 0.16 -18.36
C ARG A 573 33.08 -0.50 -19.66
N ALA A 574 33.60 -1.72 -19.56
CA ALA A 574 34.11 -2.46 -20.70
C ALA A 574 32.98 -2.80 -21.68
N ALA A 575 31.85 -3.30 -21.18
CA ALA A 575 30.70 -3.68 -22.00
C ALA A 575 30.13 -2.49 -22.78
N LEU A 576 29.93 -1.33 -22.13
CA LEU A 576 29.40 -0.14 -22.79
C LEU A 576 30.39 0.43 -23.81
N THR A 577 31.69 0.44 -23.53
CA THR A 577 32.69 1.00 -24.46
C THR A 577 32.85 0.13 -25.70
N THR A 578 32.96 -1.20 -25.53
CA THR A 578 33.21 -2.14 -26.63
C THR A 578 32.01 -2.24 -27.59
N THR A 579 30.80 -2.18 -27.05
CA THR A 579 29.56 -2.28 -27.84
C THR A 579 29.22 -0.98 -28.58
N ILE A 580 29.69 0.17 -28.08
CA ILE A 580 29.57 1.46 -28.78
C ILE A 580 30.57 1.55 -29.94
N SER A 581 31.81 1.07 -29.75
CA SER A 581 32.82 1.03 -30.81
C SER A 581 32.44 0.12 -31.97
N SER A 582 31.76 -1.02 -31.73
CA SER A 582 31.30 -1.91 -32.80
C SER A 582 30.14 -1.35 -33.61
N ARG A 583 29.26 -0.54 -33.01
CA ARG A 583 28.13 0.12 -33.73
C ARG A 583 28.56 1.31 -34.58
N ASN A 584 29.63 2.03 -34.21
CA ASN A 584 30.18 3.10 -35.04
C ASN A 584 31.10 2.59 -36.17
N GLY A 585 31.45 1.29 -36.18
CA GLY A 585 32.34 0.68 -37.16
C GLY A 585 31.67 0.05 -38.39
N THR A 586 30.33 0.07 -38.48
CA THR A 586 29.59 -0.49 -39.62
C THR A 586 28.83 0.61 -40.37
N LEU A 587 29.58 1.46 -41.10
CA LEU A 587 29.05 2.34 -42.15
C LEU A 587 29.75 2.15 -43.51
N ASP A 588 30.62 1.14 -43.65
CA ASP A 588 31.13 0.70 -44.95
C ASP A 588 30.71 -0.76 -45.18
N GLY A 589 29.52 -0.95 -45.74
CA GLY A 589 29.16 -2.20 -46.41
C GLY A 589 29.87 -2.24 -47.77
N PRO A 590 30.45 -3.39 -48.19
CA PRO A 590 31.08 -3.49 -49.50
C PRO A 590 30.02 -3.37 -50.59
N GLN A 591 30.31 -2.56 -51.59
CA GLN A 591 29.60 -2.59 -52.86
C GLN A 591 29.66 -4.00 -53.44
N MET A 592 28.49 -4.63 -53.61
CA MET A 592 28.17 -5.55 -54.71
C MET A 592 26.67 -5.50 -55.01
#